data_AF-A0A3Q8S3Q6-F1
#
_entry.id   AF-A0A3Q8S3Q6-F1
#
_cell.length_a   1.000
_cell.length_b   1.000
_cell.length_c   1.000
_cell.angle_alpha   90.00
_cell.angle_beta   90.00
_cell.angle_gamma   90.00
#
_symmetry.space_group_name_H-M   'P 1'
#
loop_
_entity.id
_entity.type
_entity.pdbx_description
1 polymer ?
#
loop_
_entity_poly.entity_id
_entity_poly.type
_entity_poly.pdbx_seq_one_letter_code
_entity_poly.pdbx_strand_id
1 'polypeptide(L)'
;MFKINFRLVDEDIQQFSKINSEQFDKDFGGDISGQIELIFGDRSVGFYHEEVPFGNELIFHWFCRLFEVLEGLESRDSSHYVAMNIMGGNQWVEFVKEGGLRVSLINIPSMTEIQGFITKTPLLHTDNKEWGDILIDHAEFKNEIMNSTLKLLQQINDLNSDLLRSNKLRRIQEYHRYYT
;
A
#
# COMPACT_ATOMS: atom_id res chain seq x y z
N MET A 1 4.61 13.83 8.94
CA MET A 1 5.62 12.84 8.52
C MET A 1 4.88 11.57 8.14
N PHE A 2 5.11 11.03 6.95
CA PHE A 2 4.56 9.76 6.49
C PHE A 2 5.63 8.68 6.58
N LYS A 3 5.27 7.49 7.07
CA LYS A 3 6.20 6.36 7.23
C LYS A 3 5.52 5.04 6.90
N ILE A 4 6.25 4.11 6.28
CA ILE A 4 5.80 2.75 6.06
C ILE A 4 6.68 1.80 6.89
N ASN A 5 6.07 1.13 7.86
CA ASN A 5 6.71 0.01 8.53
C ASN A 5 6.16 -1.28 7.93
N PHE A 6 7.02 -2.19 7.50
CA PHE A 6 6.58 -3.51 7.03
C PHE A 6 7.62 -4.59 7.35
N ARG A 7 7.15 -5.84 7.40
CA ARG A 7 7.97 -7.04 7.53
C ARG A 7 7.25 -8.24 6.91
N LEU A 8 8.03 -9.15 6.34
CA LEU A 8 7.55 -10.46 5.89
C LEU A 8 7.49 -11.40 7.10
N VAL A 9 6.59 -12.38 7.10
CA VAL A 9 6.55 -13.40 8.16
C VAL A 9 7.37 -14.64 7.81
N ASP A 10 7.96 -15.27 8.83
CA ASP A 10 8.92 -16.37 8.65
C ASP A 10 8.31 -17.64 8.08
N GLU A 11 7.01 -17.87 8.30
CA GLU A 11 6.28 -19.04 7.80
C GLU A 11 6.37 -19.14 6.27
N ASP A 12 6.31 -18.00 5.59
CA ASP A 12 6.35 -17.87 4.14
C ASP A 12 7.78 -17.99 3.57
N ILE A 13 8.80 -17.58 4.35
CA ILE A 13 10.21 -17.53 3.92
C ILE A 13 10.73 -18.90 3.51
N GLN A 14 10.48 -19.94 4.33
CA GLN A 14 10.99 -21.28 4.04
C GLN A 14 10.38 -21.89 2.78
N GLN A 15 9.12 -21.56 2.51
CA GLN A 15 8.40 -22.03 1.34
C GLN A 15 8.85 -21.29 0.09
N PHE A 16 8.91 -19.96 0.16
CA PHE A 16 9.21 -19.11 -0.99
C PHE A 16 10.67 -19.17 -1.44
N SER A 17 11.58 -19.56 -0.55
CA SER A 17 12.98 -19.87 -0.93
C SER A 17 13.14 -21.07 -1.89
N LYS A 18 12.10 -21.89 -2.07
CA LYS A 18 12.18 -23.18 -2.81
C LYS A 18 11.33 -23.27 -4.08
N ILE A 19 10.55 -22.23 -4.37
CA ILE A 19 9.64 -22.19 -5.53
C ILE A 19 10.15 -21.21 -6.58
N ASN A 20 9.67 -21.36 -7.81
CA ASN A 20 9.93 -20.38 -8.87
C ASN A 20 8.81 -19.33 -8.97
N SER A 21 9.03 -18.29 -9.78
CA SER A 21 8.06 -17.20 -9.94
C SER A 21 6.69 -17.65 -10.48
N GLU A 22 6.66 -18.67 -11.34
CA GLU A 22 5.41 -19.19 -11.92
C GLU A 22 4.55 -19.89 -10.86
N GLN A 23 5.18 -20.73 -10.02
CA GLN A 23 4.53 -21.37 -8.87
C GLN A 23 4.06 -20.32 -7.87
N PHE A 24 4.88 -19.31 -7.61
CA PHE A 24 4.53 -18.22 -6.72
C PHE A 24 3.28 -17.44 -7.20
N ASP A 25 3.23 -17.09 -8.49
CA ASP A 25 2.07 -16.42 -9.08
C ASP A 25 0.80 -17.30 -9.06
N LYS A 26 0.94 -18.58 -9.43
CA LYS A 26 -0.20 -19.49 -9.62
C LYS A 26 -0.78 -20.04 -8.32
N ASP A 27 0.09 -20.48 -7.42
CA ASP A 27 -0.32 -21.25 -6.23
C ASP A 27 -0.48 -20.33 -5.00
N PHE A 28 0.17 -19.16 -5.00
CA PHE A 28 0.16 -18.19 -3.88
C PHE A 28 -0.39 -16.82 -4.27
N GLY A 29 -0.88 -16.66 -5.50
CA GLY A 29 -1.42 -15.39 -5.99
C GLY A 29 -0.36 -14.29 -6.14
N GLY A 30 0.91 -14.67 -6.19
CA GLY A 30 2.04 -13.77 -6.39
C GLY A 30 2.21 -12.74 -5.26
N ASP A 31 1.91 -13.11 -4.02
CA ASP A 31 2.01 -12.23 -2.85
C ASP A 31 2.67 -12.91 -1.65
N ILE A 32 3.13 -12.10 -0.69
CA ILE A 32 3.74 -12.60 0.55
C ILE A 32 2.97 -12.01 1.73
N SER A 33 2.69 -12.86 2.71
CA SER A 33 2.04 -12.46 3.95
C SER A 33 3.04 -11.71 4.83
N GLY A 34 2.54 -10.71 5.55
CA GLY A 34 3.37 -9.92 6.42
C GLY A 34 2.57 -9.04 7.36
N GLN A 35 3.29 -8.11 7.95
CA GLN A 35 2.73 -7.00 8.70
C GLN A 35 3.08 -5.71 7.96
N ILE A 36 2.14 -4.78 7.94
CA ILE A 36 2.35 -3.44 7.40
C ILE A 36 1.53 -2.42 8.18
N GLU A 37 2.18 -1.31 8.50
CA GLU A 37 1.57 -0.14 9.12
C GLU A 37 1.96 1.09 8.31
N LEU A 38 0.95 1.89 7.96
CA LEU A 38 1.12 3.20 7.35
C LEU A 38 0.90 4.26 8.43
N ILE A 39 1.92 5.06 8.72
CA ILE A 39 1.88 6.10 9.74
C ILE A 39 1.79 7.46 9.06
N PHE A 40 0.85 8.28 9.51
CA PHE A 40 0.63 9.65 9.07
C PHE A 40 0.65 10.56 10.30
N GLY A 41 1.82 11.09 10.65
CA GLY A 41 2.01 11.87 11.86
C GLY A 41 1.91 11.02 13.13
N ASP A 42 0.95 11.32 13.99
CA ASP A 42 0.69 10.66 15.28
C ASP A 42 -0.32 9.52 15.18
N ARG A 43 -0.64 9.10 13.96
CA ARG A 43 -1.77 8.23 13.66
C ARG A 43 -1.39 7.21 12.61
N SER A 44 -2.04 6.05 12.61
CA SER A 44 -1.67 4.98 11.68
C SER A 44 -2.86 4.10 11.29
N VAL A 45 -2.66 3.33 10.23
CA VAL A 45 -3.53 2.25 9.77
C VAL A 45 -2.70 1.01 9.51
N GLY A 46 -3.30 -0.17 9.70
CA GLY A 46 -2.58 -1.44 9.64
C GLY A 46 -1.96 -1.81 10.99
N PHE A 47 -1.01 -2.74 10.96
CA PHE A 47 -0.39 -3.28 12.16
C PHE A 47 1.06 -3.66 11.89
N TYR A 48 1.95 -3.28 12.80
CA TYR A 48 3.36 -3.67 12.81
C TYR A 48 3.84 -3.81 14.24
N HIS A 49 4.47 -4.95 14.57
CA HIS A 49 5.11 -5.16 15.87
C HIS A 49 6.30 -6.11 15.74
N GLU A 50 7.47 -5.73 16.24
CA GLU A 50 8.70 -6.53 16.10
C GLU A 50 8.62 -7.91 16.74
N GLU A 51 7.92 -8.03 17.87
CA GLU A 51 7.84 -9.30 18.62
C GLU A 51 6.70 -10.23 18.17
N VAL A 52 5.76 -9.77 17.34
CA VAL A 52 4.62 -10.59 16.91
C VAL A 52 5.02 -11.36 15.65
N PRO A 53 5.11 -12.71 15.65
CA PRO A 53 5.70 -13.46 14.54
C PRO A 53 4.74 -13.70 13.36
N PHE A 54 3.46 -13.39 13.50
CA PHE A 54 2.43 -13.66 12.50
C PHE A 54 1.90 -12.37 11.86
N GLY A 55 1.38 -12.50 10.65
CA GLY A 55 0.84 -11.39 9.86
C GLY A 55 0.21 -11.94 8.59
N ASN A 56 -0.95 -11.41 8.23
CA ASN A 56 -1.79 -11.91 7.14
C ASN A 56 -2.05 -10.82 6.08
N GLU A 57 -1.30 -9.72 6.13
CA GLU A 57 -1.40 -8.66 5.14
C GLU A 57 -0.67 -9.06 3.87
N LEU A 58 -1.30 -8.86 2.71
CA LEU A 58 -0.68 -9.11 1.41
C LEU A 58 0.23 -7.93 1.04
N ILE A 59 1.52 -8.08 1.31
CA ILE A 59 2.48 -6.97 1.25
C ILE A 59 2.56 -6.36 -0.15
N PHE A 60 2.65 -7.16 -1.20
CA PHE A 60 2.79 -6.63 -2.56
C PHE A 60 1.50 -5.92 -2.99
N HIS A 61 0.36 -6.39 -2.51
CA HIS A 61 -0.92 -5.74 -2.73
C HIS A 61 -0.97 -4.34 -2.13
N TRP A 62 -0.46 -4.15 -0.91
CA TRP A 62 -0.35 -2.82 -0.29
C TRP A 62 0.54 -1.88 -1.10
N PHE A 63 1.72 -2.35 -1.53
CA PHE A 63 2.61 -1.52 -2.35
C PHE A 63 1.99 -1.17 -3.70
N CYS A 64 1.28 -2.10 -4.36
CA CYS A 64 0.52 -1.79 -5.59
C CYS A 64 -0.49 -0.67 -5.36
N ARG A 65 -1.27 -0.73 -4.27
CA ARG A 65 -2.27 0.32 -3.95
C ARG A 65 -1.63 1.66 -3.65
N LEU A 66 -0.49 1.69 -2.95
CA LEU A 66 0.25 2.93 -2.70
C LEU A 66 0.72 3.59 -4.00
N PHE A 67 1.16 2.79 -4.98
CA PHE A 67 1.48 3.31 -6.31
C PHE A 67 0.25 3.77 -7.08
N GLU A 68 -0.89 3.08 -6.98
CA GLU A 68 -2.15 3.54 -7.57
C GLU A 68 -2.62 4.87 -6.96
N VAL A 69 -2.38 5.08 -5.66
CA VAL A 69 -2.60 6.37 -4.99
C VAL A 69 -1.69 7.45 -5.57
N LEU A 70 -0.38 7.20 -5.68
CA LEU A 70 0.56 8.13 -6.29
C LEU A 70 0.16 8.48 -7.73
N GLU A 71 -0.23 7.48 -8.53
CA GLU A 71 -0.69 7.68 -9.89
C GLU A 71 -1.93 8.57 -9.96
N GLY A 72 -2.91 8.36 -9.08
CA GLY A 72 -4.07 9.23 -9.00
C GLY A 72 -3.70 10.68 -8.63
N LEU A 73 -2.80 10.86 -7.66
CA LEU A 73 -2.36 12.19 -7.17
C LEU A 73 -1.43 12.94 -8.15
N GLU A 74 -0.74 12.22 -9.04
CA GLU A 74 0.10 12.80 -10.09
C GLU A 74 -0.60 12.92 -11.45
N SER A 75 -1.79 12.31 -11.60
CA SER A 75 -2.56 12.41 -12.85
C SER A 75 -2.92 13.85 -13.18
N ARG A 76 -2.90 14.17 -14.48
CA ARG A 76 -3.26 15.51 -14.99
C ARG A 76 -4.77 15.77 -14.97
N ASP A 77 -5.55 14.73 -14.69
CA ASP A 77 -6.99 14.84 -14.53
C ASP A 77 -7.27 15.63 -13.25
N SER A 78 -8.21 16.56 -13.31
CA SER A 78 -8.47 17.58 -12.30
C SER A 78 -8.95 17.05 -10.93
N SER A 79 -9.06 15.73 -10.74
CA SER A 79 -9.35 15.15 -9.44
C SER A 79 -8.07 15.10 -8.61
N HIS A 80 -7.84 16.12 -7.81
CA HIS A 80 -6.82 16.13 -6.75
C HIS A 80 -7.21 15.20 -5.58
N TYR A 81 -7.86 14.08 -5.87
CA TYR A 81 -8.54 13.22 -4.94
C TYR A 81 -8.24 11.76 -5.27
N VAL A 82 -7.83 10.99 -4.27
CA VAL A 82 -7.81 9.53 -4.31
C VAL A 82 -8.24 9.01 -2.95
N ALA A 83 -9.01 7.92 -2.91
CA ALA A 83 -9.18 7.17 -1.67
C ALA A 83 -8.81 5.71 -1.87
N MET A 84 -8.17 5.14 -0.85
CA MET A 84 -7.70 3.77 -0.80
C MET A 84 -8.38 3.02 0.34
N ASN A 85 -8.99 1.88 0.03
CA ASN A 85 -9.59 1.02 1.04
C ASN A 85 -8.50 0.31 1.86
N ILE A 86 -8.69 0.26 3.18
CA ILE A 86 -7.89 -0.56 4.08
C ILE A 86 -8.46 -1.98 4.02
N MET A 87 -7.61 -2.95 3.68
CA MET A 87 -8.03 -4.31 3.36
C MET A 87 -8.94 -4.91 4.43
N GLY A 88 -10.11 -5.41 4.01
CA GLY A 88 -11.00 -6.20 4.86
C GLY A 88 -12.02 -5.40 5.67
N GLY A 89 -12.19 -4.09 5.43
CA GLY A 89 -13.14 -3.28 6.17
C GLY A 89 -13.79 -2.14 5.41
N ASN A 90 -14.59 -1.39 6.16
CA ASN A 90 -15.34 -0.21 5.70
C ASN A 90 -14.51 1.08 5.78
N GLN A 91 -13.20 0.98 6.02
CA GLN A 91 -12.34 2.13 6.25
C GLN A 91 -11.58 2.49 4.97
N TRP A 92 -11.54 3.78 4.66
CA TRP A 92 -10.88 4.33 3.49
C TRP A 92 -9.95 5.45 3.88
N VAL A 93 -8.69 5.38 3.47
CA VAL A 93 -7.76 6.50 3.57
C VAL A 93 -7.96 7.40 2.36
N GLU A 94 -8.47 8.60 2.61
CA GLU A 94 -8.69 9.67 1.65
C GLU A 94 -7.44 10.53 1.54
N PHE A 95 -7.06 10.88 0.32
CA PHE A 95 -5.92 11.72 -0.04
C PHE A 95 -6.42 12.88 -0.91
N VAL A 96 -6.19 14.12 -0.48
CA VAL A 96 -6.59 15.33 -1.20
C VAL A 96 -5.39 16.26 -1.40
N LYS A 97 -5.08 16.61 -2.64
CA LYS A 97 -3.92 17.44 -3.00
C LYS A 97 -4.34 18.89 -3.25
N GLU A 98 -4.38 19.69 -2.18
CA GLU A 98 -4.77 21.11 -2.21
C GLU A 98 -3.77 21.95 -1.40
N GLY A 99 -2.80 22.58 -2.06
CA GLY A 99 -1.72 23.33 -1.39
C GLY A 99 -0.77 22.48 -0.52
N GLY A 100 -1.04 21.18 -0.40
CA GLY A 100 -0.36 20.14 0.36
C GLY A 100 -1.13 18.83 0.20
N LEU A 101 -0.66 17.73 0.78
CA LEU A 101 -1.38 16.45 0.76
C LEU A 101 -2.13 16.26 2.09
N ARG A 102 -3.46 16.39 2.04
CA ARG A 102 -4.35 16.15 3.18
C ARG A 102 -4.77 14.69 3.20
N VAL A 103 -4.74 14.09 4.39
CA VAL A 103 -5.10 12.69 4.60
C VAL A 103 -6.21 12.56 5.64
N SER A 104 -7.22 11.75 5.35
CA SER A 104 -8.33 11.42 6.26
C SER A 104 -8.67 9.93 6.20
N LEU A 105 -9.44 9.41 7.16
CA LEU A 105 -9.85 7.99 7.30
C LEU A 105 -11.32 8.09 7.52
N ILE A 106 -12.04 7.56 6.56
CA ILE A 106 -13.47 7.66 6.49
C ILE A 106 -13.99 6.26 6.72
N ASN A 107 -14.91 6.17 7.68
CA ASN A 107 -15.66 4.94 7.90
C ASN A 107 -16.94 5.03 7.07
N ILE A 108 -17.10 4.13 6.10
CA ILE A 108 -18.27 4.07 5.22
C ILE A 108 -19.04 2.79 5.52
N PRO A 109 -20.06 2.85 6.40
CA PRO A 109 -20.73 1.66 6.92
C PRO A 109 -21.49 0.83 5.87
N SER A 110 -21.71 1.37 4.68
CA SER A 110 -22.52 0.74 3.63
C SER A 110 -22.09 1.24 2.26
N MET A 111 -21.08 0.62 1.67
CA MET A 111 -20.76 0.87 0.26
C MET A 111 -20.96 -0.39 -0.57
N THR A 112 -22.10 -0.44 -1.23
CA THR A 112 -22.46 -1.44 -2.25
C THR A 112 -21.96 -1.06 -3.65
N GLU A 113 -21.45 0.16 -3.85
CA GLU A 113 -21.24 0.74 -5.19
C GLU A 113 -19.78 0.92 -5.61
N ILE A 114 -18.80 0.95 -4.70
CA ILE A 114 -17.39 1.00 -5.09
C ILE A 114 -16.90 -0.42 -5.37
N GLN A 115 -16.85 -0.76 -6.65
CA GLN A 115 -16.11 -1.92 -7.12
C GLN A 115 -14.62 -1.56 -7.18
N GLY A 116 -13.86 -1.98 -6.17
CA GLY A 116 -12.41 -1.85 -6.16
C GLY A 116 -11.86 -1.33 -4.84
N PHE A 117 -10.53 -1.25 -4.78
CA PHE A 117 -9.79 -0.87 -3.58
C PHE A 117 -9.22 0.56 -3.64
N ILE A 118 -9.42 1.23 -4.78
CA ILE A 118 -9.02 2.61 -5.04
C ILE A 118 -10.20 3.31 -5.74
N THR A 119 -10.48 4.55 -5.38
CA THR A 119 -11.41 5.42 -6.12
C THR A 119 -10.81 6.80 -6.32
N LYS A 120 -11.03 7.38 -7.51
CA LYS A 120 -10.72 8.79 -7.81
C LYS A 120 -11.96 9.69 -7.67
N THR A 121 -13.11 9.09 -7.40
CA THR A 121 -14.35 9.80 -7.12
C THR A 121 -14.43 10.12 -5.63
N PRO A 122 -14.68 11.39 -5.25
CA PRO A 122 -14.88 11.78 -3.87
C PRO A 122 -15.92 10.91 -3.16
N LEU A 123 -15.58 10.47 -1.95
CA LEU A 123 -16.50 9.71 -1.12
C LEU A 123 -17.56 10.67 -0.57
N LEU A 124 -18.81 10.49 -1.02
CA LEU A 124 -19.96 11.18 -0.46
C LEU A 124 -20.14 10.67 0.98
N HIS A 125 -20.42 11.55 1.96
CA HIS A 125 -20.48 11.28 3.42
C HIS A 125 -19.17 11.46 4.21
N THR A 126 -18.51 12.61 4.05
CA THR A 126 -17.31 13.03 4.79
C THR A 126 -17.53 13.36 6.27
N ASP A 127 -18.76 13.32 6.78
CA ASP A 127 -19.08 13.65 8.18
C ASP A 127 -18.57 12.59 9.18
N ASN A 128 -18.19 11.39 8.70
CA ASN A 128 -17.69 10.27 9.52
C ASN A 128 -16.17 10.07 9.37
N LYS A 129 -15.40 11.16 9.51
CA LYS A 129 -13.94 11.11 9.57
C LYS A 129 -13.49 10.67 10.98
N GLU A 130 -12.73 9.58 11.06
CA GLU A 130 -12.11 9.11 12.31
C GLU A 130 -10.91 9.98 12.71
N TRP A 131 -10.13 10.37 11.72
CA TRP A 131 -9.11 11.42 11.75
C TRP A 131 -9.35 12.34 10.54
N GLY A 132 -9.07 13.63 10.70
CA GLY A 132 -9.39 14.64 9.70
C GLY A 132 -8.16 15.46 9.31
N ASP A 133 -7.95 15.56 8.01
CA ASP A 133 -7.09 16.56 7.36
C ASP A 133 -5.65 16.63 7.87
N ILE A 134 -5.03 15.48 8.09
CA ILE A 134 -3.61 15.42 8.43
C ILE A 134 -2.82 15.89 7.22
N LEU A 135 -2.02 16.93 7.45
CA LEU A 135 -1.15 17.49 6.44
C LEU A 135 0.16 16.71 6.42
N ILE A 136 0.46 16.11 5.27
CA ILE A 136 1.76 15.55 4.95
C ILE A 136 2.35 16.23 3.72
N ASP A 137 3.67 16.22 3.63
CA ASP A 137 4.35 16.69 2.43
C ASP A 137 4.24 15.64 1.32
N HIS A 138 3.87 16.08 0.11
CA HIS A 138 3.68 15.17 -1.03
C HIS A 138 4.99 14.55 -1.51
N ALA A 139 6.11 15.30 -1.45
CA ALA A 139 7.41 14.76 -1.84
C ALA A 139 7.90 13.75 -0.80
N GLU A 140 7.68 14.00 0.48
CA GLU A 140 7.94 13.05 1.56
C GLU A 140 7.14 11.76 1.38
N PHE A 141 5.83 11.88 1.11
CA PHE A 141 4.95 10.74 0.83
C PHE A 141 5.50 9.88 -0.32
N LYS A 142 5.83 10.50 -1.44
CA LYS A 142 6.43 9.82 -2.60
C LYS A 142 7.75 9.16 -2.24
N ASN A 143 8.68 9.89 -1.63
CA ASN A 143 10.00 9.39 -1.30
C ASN A 143 9.96 8.19 -0.35
N GLU A 144 9.06 8.18 0.63
CA GLU A 144 8.90 7.05 1.53
C GLU A 144 8.37 5.80 0.82
N ILE A 145 7.41 5.93 -0.11
CA ILE A 145 6.94 4.82 -0.95
C ILE A 145 8.09 4.25 -1.78
N MET A 146 8.89 5.12 -2.40
CA MET A 146 10.04 4.72 -3.21
C MET A 146 11.10 3.99 -2.38
N ASN A 147 11.52 4.57 -1.26
CA ASN A 147 12.53 3.99 -0.38
C ASN A 147 12.07 2.66 0.22
N SER A 148 10.80 2.56 0.62
CA SER A 148 10.23 1.32 1.15
C SER A 148 10.10 0.25 0.08
N THR A 149 9.81 0.64 -1.17
CA THR A 149 9.81 -0.27 -2.31
C THR A 149 11.20 -0.84 -2.58
N LEU A 150 12.25 -0.03 -2.52
CA LEU A 150 13.63 -0.53 -2.64
C LEU A 150 13.96 -1.54 -1.55
N LYS A 151 13.59 -1.25 -0.30
CA LYS A 151 13.76 -2.19 0.83
C LYS A 151 13.02 -3.50 0.57
N LEU A 152 11.78 -3.44 0.08
CA LEU A 152 10.99 -4.62 -0.25
C LEU A 152 11.67 -5.45 -1.34
N LEU A 153 12.04 -4.82 -2.46
CA LEU A 153 12.69 -5.50 -3.58
C LEU A 153 14.01 -6.15 -3.15
N GLN A 154 14.79 -5.49 -2.28
CA GLN A 154 16.01 -6.06 -1.72
C GLN A 154 15.71 -7.29 -0.84
N GLN A 155 14.72 -7.21 0.06
CA GLN A 155 14.33 -8.36 0.88
C GLN A 155 13.88 -9.55 0.03
N ILE A 156 13.11 -9.32 -1.04
CA ILE A 156 12.71 -10.40 -1.95
C ILE A 156 13.90 -10.95 -2.73
N ASN A 157 14.81 -10.10 -3.18
CA ASN A 157 16.03 -10.54 -3.86
C ASN A 157 16.86 -11.48 -2.97
N ASP A 158 17.00 -11.11 -1.69
CA ASP A 158 17.77 -11.87 -0.70
C ASP A 158 17.08 -13.18 -0.31
N LEU A 159 15.74 -13.18 -0.28
CA LEU A 159 14.93 -14.37 -0.08
C LEU A 159 15.04 -15.35 -1.25
N ASN A 160 14.69 -14.87 -2.45
CA ASN A 160 14.70 -15.63 -3.70
C ASN A 160 14.55 -14.67 -4.89
N SER A 161 15.68 -14.38 -5.54
CA SER A 161 15.73 -13.49 -6.71
C SER A 161 14.84 -13.90 -7.89
N ASP A 162 14.44 -15.17 -8.03
CA ASP A 162 13.53 -15.57 -9.10
C ASP A 162 12.13 -14.98 -8.91
N LEU A 163 11.70 -14.77 -7.66
CA LEU A 163 10.38 -14.19 -7.35
C LEU A 163 10.23 -12.76 -7.87
N LEU A 164 11.33 -12.03 -8.08
CA LEU A 164 11.30 -10.70 -8.72
C LEU A 164 10.70 -10.71 -10.13
N ARG A 165 10.60 -11.88 -10.77
CA ARG A 165 9.98 -12.06 -12.09
C ARG A 165 8.47 -12.27 -12.04
N SER A 166 7.90 -12.44 -10.84
CA SER A 166 6.45 -12.58 -10.65
C SER A 166 5.69 -11.34 -11.12
N ASN A 167 4.42 -11.54 -11.50
CA ASN A 167 3.63 -10.51 -12.15
C ASN A 167 3.47 -9.24 -11.28
N LYS A 168 3.15 -9.40 -9.99
CA LYS A 168 2.99 -8.24 -9.08
C LYS A 168 4.31 -7.51 -8.84
N LEU A 169 5.41 -8.23 -8.62
CA LEU A 169 6.71 -7.59 -8.39
C LEU A 169 7.23 -6.88 -9.63
N ARG A 170 7.01 -7.43 -10.83
CA ARG A 170 7.30 -6.73 -12.08
C ARG A 170 6.53 -5.41 -12.18
N ARG A 171 5.24 -5.40 -11.84
CA ARG A 171 4.44 -4.18 -11.80
C ARG A 171 4.97 -3.16 -10.79
N ILE A 172 5.35 -3.61 -9.58
CA ILE A 172 5.99 -2.76 -8.56
C ILE A 172 7.31 -2.17 -9.07
N GLN A 173 8.14 -2.96 -9.75
CA GLN A 173 9.39 -2.50 -10.35
C GLN A 173 9.16 -1.47 -11.47
N GLU A 174 8.13 -1.67 -12.30
CA GLU A 174 7.75 -0.73 -13.36
C GLU A 174 7.30 0.61 -12.77
N TYR A 175 6.45 0.59 -11.74
CA TYR A 175 6.07 1.80 -11.01
C TYR A 175 7.28 2.50 -10.39
N HIS A 176 8.16 1.76 -9.72
CA HIS A 176 9.36 2.33 -9.13
C HIS A 176 10.23 3.04 -10.19
N ARG A 177 10.44 2.44 -11.36
CA ARG A 177 11.21 3.08 -12.44
C ARG A 177 10.53 4.33 -13.00
N TYR A 178 9.21 4.36 -13.05
CA TYR A 178 8.46 5.51 -13.56
C TYR A 178 8.60 6.75 -12.66
N TYR A 179 8.65 6.55 -11.34
CA TYR A 179 8.69 7.62 -10.35
C TYR A 179 10.08 8.03 -9.87
N THR A 180 11.14 7.38 -10.37
CA THR A 180 12.55 7.73 -10.14
C THR A 180 13.06 8.63 -11.27
#